data_AF-A0A9J6GJ77-F1
#
_entry.id   AF-A0A9J6GJ77-F1
#
_cell.length_a   1.000
_cell.length_b   1.000
_cell.length_c   1.000
_cell.angle_alpha   90.00
_cell.angle_beta   90.00
_cell.angle_gamma   90.00
#
_symmetry.space_group_name_H-M   'P 1'
#
loop_
_entity.id
_entity.type
_entity.pdbx_description
1 polymer ?
#
loop_
_entity_poly.entity_id
_entity_poly.type
_entity_poly.pdbx_seq_one_letter_code
_entity_poly.pdbx_strand_id
1 'polypeptide(L)'
;MQDVVTRRNVQVSKPTIALDYHNTVGGVDQSDQNLSYYPSLGKGQNVYYKKLLRHFLEIAIFNAFTLYKKSGGRLSHLDLRVQPVEVVLEKSLHTLPLAGRRSDSSLTRLKCRHFPRKILPKPKNQEPMRGGVVCTRAQSKDASKKSRKEKRFWCEDSQVGLCVTPCFEIYHTNSDY
;
A
#
# COMPACT_ATOMS: atom_id res chain seq x y z
N MET A 1 -48.13 19.97 15.12
CA MET A 1 -47.36 20.88 14.24
C MET A 1 -46.05 21.20 14.95
N GLN A 2 -44.98 21.42 14.19
CA GLN A 2 -43.66 21.82 14.70
C GLN A 2 -43.14 22.98 13.85
N ASP A 3 -42.56 23.97 14.52
CA ASP A 3 -42.00 25.14 13.85
C ASP A 3 -40.58 24.86 13.40
N VAL A 4 -40.32 25.07 12.11
CA VAL A 4 -39.02 24.81 11.49
C VAL A 4 -38.54 26.05 10.76
N VAL A 5 -37.27 26.38 10.94
CA VAL A 5 -36.63 27.50 10.26
C VAL A 5 -36.20 27.05 8.87
N THR A 6 -36.65 27.75 7.84
CA THR A 6 -36.25 27.50 6.45
C THR A 6 -34.84 28.03 6.18
N ARG A 7 -34.22 27.62 5.06
CA ARG A 7 -32.90 28.14 4.62
C ARG A 7 -32.84 29.67 4.45
N ARG A 8 -34.00 30.33 4.38
CA ARG A 8 -34.14 31.80 4.28
C ARG A 8 -34.38 32.46 5.65
N ASN A 9 -34.14 31.74 6.75
CA ASN A 9 -34.41 32.20 8.13
C ASN A 9 -35.87 32.54 8.44
N VAL A 10 -36.81 32.01 7.66
CA VAL A 10 -38.26 32.18 7.92
C VAL A 10 -38.76 31.00 8.74
N GLN A 11 -39.46 31.27 9.85
CA GLN A 11 -40.17 30.26 10.63
C GLN A 11 -41.44 29.82 9.91
N VAL A 12 -41.59 28.51 9.74
CA VAL A 12 -42.77 27.91 9.10
C VAL A 12 -43.23 26.72 9.93
N SER A 13 -44.53 26.66 10.23
CA SER A 13 -45.11 25.54 10.95
C SER A 13 -45.42 24.39 10.00
N LYS A 14 -44.89 23.20 10.29
CA LYS A 14 -45.06 21.98 9.49
C LYS A 14 -45.77 20.89 10.29
N PRO A 15 -46.54 19.99 9.64
CA PRO A 15 -47.05 18.80 10.31
C PRO A 15 -45.90 17.92 10.79
N THR A 16 -45.99 17.40 12.01
CA THR A 16 -44.96 16.54 12.60
C THR A 16 -44.70 15.30 11.72
N ILE A 17 -45.77 14.70 11.18
CA ILE A 17 -45.71 13.55 10.27
C ILE A 17 -44.85 13.86 9.03
N ALA A 18 -44.95 15.06 8.48
CA ALA A 18 -44.17 15.44 7.30
C ALA A 18 -42.67 15.58 7.62
N LEU A 19 -42.32 15.98 8.85
CA LEU A 19 -40.94 16.08 9.31
C LEU A 19 -40.34 14.70 9.58
N ASP A 20 -41.07 13.83 10.25
CA ASP A 20 -40.63 12.46 10.51
C ASP A 20 -40.41 11.68 9.21
N TYR A 21 -41.30 11.86 8.23
CA TYR A 21 -41.12 11.29 6.90
C TYR A 21 -39.84 11.82 6.24
N HIS A 22 -39.64 13.15 6.21
CA HIS A 22 -38.46 13.74 5.56
C HIS A 22 -37.14 13.30 6.21
N ASN A 23 -37.13 13.11 7.53
CA ASN A 23 -35.93 12.68 8.27
C ASN A 23 -35.58 11.20 8.03
N THR A 24 -36.56 10.36 7.66
CA THR A 24 -36.36 8.91 7.54
C THR A 24 -36.12 8.47 6.09
N VAL A 25 -36.69 9.16 5.10
CA VAL A 25 -36.67 8.70 3.70
C VAL A 25 -35.31 8.82 3.01
N GLY A 26 -34.41 9.69 3.50
CA GLY A 26 -33.13 9.97 2.84
C GLY A 26 -32.06 8.89 2.99
N GLY A 27 -32.30 7.83 3.75
CA GLY A 27 -31.28 6.81 4.04
C GLY A 27 -30.79 6.06 2.79
N VAL A 28 -31.72 5.69 1.90
CA VAL A 28 -31.40 4.95 0.66
C VAL A 28 -30.60 5.84 -0.28
N ASP A 29 -31.09 7.05 -0.56
CA ASP A 29 -30.43 8.01 -1.45
C ASP A 29 -29.01 8.36 -0.96
N GLN A 30 -28.83 8.51 0.37
CA GLN A 30 -27.50 8.74 0.94
C GLN A 30 -26.57 7.54 0.75
N SER A 31 -27.05 6.31 0.91
CA SER A 31 -26.22 5.12 0.65
C SER A 31 -25.83 5.02 -0.82
N ASP A 32 -26.76 5.27 -1.75
CA ASP A 32 -26.49 5.25 -3.19
C ASP A 32 -25.51 6.36 -3.59
N GLN A 33 -25.68 7.56 -3.03
CA GLN A 33 -24.74 8.66 -3.22
C GLN A 33 -23.34 8.29 -2.71
N ASN A 34 -23.24 7.66 -1.53
CA ASN A 34 -21.95 7.22 -0.97
C ASN A 34 -21.25 6.16 -1.82
N LEU A 35 -22.01 5.24 -2.42
CA LEU A 35 -21.49 4.23 -3.36
C LEU A 35 -21.04 4.88 -4.67
N SER A 36 -21.74 5.92 -5.13
CA SER A 36 -21.41 6.62 -6.38
C SER A 36 -20.07 7.36 -6.36
N TYR A 37 -19.58 7.78 -5.18
CA TYR A 37 -18.29 8.48 -5.05
C TYR A 37 -17.08 7.60 -5.38
N TYR A 38 -17.21 6.28 -5.27
CA TYR A 38 -16.11 5.33 -5.49
C TYR A 38 -16.51 4.26 -6.50
N PRO A 39 -16.73 4.63 -7.77
CA PRO A 39 -17.15 3.69 -8.79
C PRO A 39 -16.00 2.72 -9.12
N SER A 40 -16.16 1.46 -8.73
CA SER A 40 -15.19 0.41 -9.08
C SER A 40 -15.49 -0.29 -10.41
N LEU A 41 -16.58 0.09 -11.09
CA LEU A 41 -16.94 -0.36 -12.43
C LEU A 41 -16.08 0.36 -13.48
N GLY A 42 -15.08 -0.34 -14.03
CA GLY A 42 -14.33 0.16 -15.18
C GLY A 42 -15.19 0.25 -16.46
N LYS A 43 -14.88 1.22 -17.32
CA LYS A 43 -15.46 1.31 -18.67
C LYS A 43 -15.17 0.01 -19.42
N GLY A 44 -16.21 -0.65 -19.95
CA GLY A 44 -16.08 -1.88 -20.75
C GLY A 44 -16.39 -3.21 -20.04
N GLN A 45 -16.88 -3.20 -18.79
CA GLN A 45 -17.39 -4.41 -18.15
C GLN A 45 -18.73 -4.82 -18.79
N ASN A 46 -18.73 -5.70 -19.80
CA ASN A 46 -19.95 -6.21 -20.45
C ASN A 46 -20.58 -7.41 -19.74
N VAL A 47 -19.87 -7.98 -18.76
CA VAL A 47 -20.28 -9.21 -18.07
C VAL A 47 -21.09 -8.87 -16.83
N TYR A 48 -22.40 -9.14 -16.87
CA TYR A 48 -23.36 -8.74 -15.84
C TYR A 48 -23.03 -9.26 -14.43
N TYR A 49 -22.70 -10.55 -14.27
CA TYR A 49 -22.41 -11.12 -12.95
C TYR A 49 -21.19 -10.46 -12.27
N LYS A 50 -20.20 -9.98 -13.06
CA LYS A 50 -19.04 -9.26 -12.53
C LYS A 50 -19.43 -7.87 -12.01
N LYS A 51 -20.43 -7.23 -12.62
CA LYS A 51 -20.99 -5.96 -12.13
C LYS A 51 -21.67 -6.17 -10.78
N LEU A 52 -22.52 -7.20 -10.68
CA LEU A 52 -23.21 -7.56 -9.44
C LEU A 52 -22.22 -7.86 -8.30
N LEU A 53 -21.24 -8.73 -8.55
CA LEU A 53 -20.23 -9.09 -7.56
C LEU A 53 -19.53 -7.84 -7.00
N ARG A 54 -19.17 -6.92 -7.90
CA ARG A 54 -18.46 -5.70 -7.52
C ARG A 54 -19.36 -4.73 -6.75
N HIS A 55 -20.62 -4.60 -7.14
CA HIS A 55 -21.60 -3.82 -6.41
C HIS A 55 -21.81 -4.36 -4.98
N PHE A 56 -21.91 -5.69 -4.81
CA PHE A 56 -21.96 -6.30 -3.49
C PHE A 56 -20.71 -6.02 -2.65
N LEU A 57 -19.53 -6.00 -3.28
CA LEU A 57 -18.29 -5.64 -2.60
C LEU A 57 -18.31 -4.18 -2.11
N GLU A 58 -18.77 -3.24 -2.94
CA GLU A 58 -18.90 -1.84 -2.56
C GLU A 58 -19.86 -1.64 -1.37
N ILE A 59 -21.02 -2.33 -1.39
CA ILE A 59 -21.97 -2.32 -0.28
C ILE A 59 -21.33 -2.89 0.98
N ALA A 60 -20.61 -4.02 0.88
CA ALA A 60 -19.96 -4.64 2.03
C ALA A 60 -18.91 -3.70 2.66
N ILE A 61 -18.10 -3.02 1.84
CA ILE A 61 -17.12 -2.03 2.31
C ILE A 61 -17.81 -0.85 3.00
N PHE A 62 -18.88 -0.32 2.41
CA PHE A 62 -19.63 0.79 3.00
C PHE A 62 -20.29 0.40 4.34
N ASN A 63 -20.84 -0.80 4.43
CA ASN A 63 -21.41 -1.35 5.66
C ASN A 63 -20.33 -1.53 6.74
N ALA A 64 -19.17 -2.05 6.38
CA ALA A 64 -18.02 -2.17 7.29
C ALA A 64 -17.55 -0.79 7.78
N PHE A 65 -17.48 0.21 6.90
CA PHE A 65 -17.17 1.59 7.27
C PHE A 65 -18.20 2.18 8.24
N THR A 66 -19.49 1.95 7.99
CA THR A 66 -20.58 2.41 8.85
C THR A 66 -20.47 1.80 10.25
N LEU A 67 -20.19 0.50 10.35
CA LEU A 67 -19.95 -0.17 11.62
C LEU A 67 -18.70 0.38 12.33
N TYR A 68 -17.61 0.60 11.60
CA TYR A 68 -16.39 1.19 12.13
C TYR A 68 -16.60 2.62 12.67
N LYS A 69 -17.42 3.43 11.99
CA LYS A 69 -17.80 4.76 12.49
C LYS A 69 -18.64 4.68 13.75
N LYS A 70 -19.59 3.74 13.81
CA LYS A 70 -20.41 3.50 15.01
C LYS A 70 -19.60 3.03 16.21
N SER A 71 -18.48 2.33 16.00
CA SER A 71 -17.57 1.92 17.07
C SER A 71 -16.56 3.00 17.50
N GLY A 72 -16.69 4.24 17.01
CA GLY A 72 -15.82 5.36 17.38
C GLY A 72 -14.60 5.56 16.47
N GLY A 73 -14.57 4.88 15.32
CA GLY A 73 -13.50 4.96 14.35
C GLY A 73 -13.32 6.35 13.73
N ARG A 74 -12.07 6.80 13.61
CA ARG A 74 -11.74 8.16 13.11
C ARG A 74 -11.32 8.22 11.66
N LEU A 75 -10.96 7.09 11.06
CA LEU A 75 -10.50 7.03 9.66
C LEU A 75 -11.56 7.57 8.69
N SER A 76 -11.09 8.16 7.58
CA SER A 76 -11.98 8.48 6.47
C SER A 76 -12.40 7.21 5.73
N HIS A 77 -13.44 7.31 4.91
CA HIS A 77 -13.88 6.17 4.09
C HIS A 77 -12.81 5.74 3.08
N LEU A 78 -12.03 6.69 2.57
CA LEU A 78 -10.88 6.43 1.69
C LEU A 78 -9.79 5.64 2.41
N ASP A 79 -9.38 6.09 3.60
CA ASP A 79 -8.30 5.43 4.34
C ASP A 79 -8.67 3.99 4.68
N LEU A 80 -9.93 3.75 5.09
CA LEU A 80 -10.42 2.40 5.37
C LEU A 80 -10.46 1.52 4.11
N ARG A 81 -10.70 2.09 2.93
CA ARG A 81 -10.70 1.36 1.65
C ARG A 81 -9.31 0.93 1.21
N VAL A 82 -8.28 1.70 1.54
CA VAL A 82 -6.89 1.40 1.14
C VAL A 82 -6.33 0.21 1.93
N GLN A 83 -6.66 0.08 3.22
CA GLN A 83 -6.07 -0.97 4.06
C GLN A 83 -6.31 -2.41 3.55
N PRO A 84 -7.53 -2.82 3.15
CA PRO A 84 -7.74 -4.15 2.58
C PRO A 84 -6.93 -4.38 1.30
N VAL A 85 -6.73 -3.34 0.49
CA VAL A 85 -5.97 -3.43 -0.76
C VAL A 85 -4.50 -3.70 -0.48
N GLU A 86 -3.92 -3.00 0.50
CA GLU A 86 -2.52 -3.20 0.92
C GLU A 86 -2.30 -4.63 1.41
N VAL A 87 -3.18 -5.14 2.30
CA VAL A 87 -3.09 -6.50 2.83
C VAL A 87 -3.21 -7.56 1.73
N VAL A 88 -4.12 -7.37 0.77
CA VAL A 88 -4.27 -8.28 -0.36
C VAL A 88 -3.05 -8.25 -1.27
N LEU A 89 -2.49 -7.05 -1.53
CA LEU A 89 -1.30 -6.89 -2.37
C LEU A 89 -0.09 -7.57 -1.73
N GLU A 90 0.16 -7.34 -0.45
CA GLU A 90 1.23 -7.99 0.31
C GLU A 90 1.15 -9.51 0.21
N LYS A 91 -0.04 -10.09 0.44
CA LYS A 91 -0.22 -11.56 0.33
C LYS A 91 -0.04 -12.08 -1.10
N SER A 92 -0.49 -11.32 -2.10
CA SER A 92 -0.43 -11.74 -3.51
C SER A 92 0.99 -11.72 -4.07
N LEU A 93 1.83 -10.76 -3.64
CA LEU A 93 3.23 -10.66 -4.07
C LEU A 93 4.08 -11.85 -3.60
N HIS A 94 3.72 -12.48 -2.48
CA HIS A 94 4.43 -13.66 -1.97
C HIS A 94 3.98 -14.99 -2.60
N THR A 95 2.84 -15.03 -3.31
CA THR A 95 2.16 -16.29 -3.66
C THR A 95 2.16 -16.61 -5.16
N LEU A 96 2.63 -15.71 -6.03
CA LEU A 96 2.64 -15.97 -7.47
C LEU A 96 4.03 -16.41 -7.93
N PRO A 97 4.24 -17.70 -8.28
CA PRO A 97 5.27 -18.01 -9.26
C PRO A 97 4.89 -17.24 -10.52
N LEU A 98 5.79 -16.38 -11.02
CA LEU A 98 5.63 -15.67 -12.28
C LEU A 98 5.53 -16.69 -13.43
N ALA A 99 4.36 -17.29 -13.61
CA ALA A 99 4.02 -18.13 -14.74
C ALA A 99 3.53 -17.20 -15.86
N GLY A 100 4.48 -16.71 -16.64
CA GLY A 100 4.23 -15.85 -17.80
C GLY A 100 5.54 -15.43 -18.46
N ARG A 101 5.50 -15.15 -19.78
CA ARG A 101 6.63 -14.57 -20.50
C ARG A 101 6.96 -13.23 -19.84
N ARG A 102 8.16 -13.11 -19.25
CA ARG A 102 8.63 -11.86 -18.65
C ARG A 102 8.52 -10.76 -19.70
N SER A 103 7.69 -9.75 -19.44
CA SER A 103 7.69 -8.57 -20.30
C SER A 103 9.01 -7.83 -20.07
N ASP A 104 9.76 -7.59 -21.14
CA ASP A 104 10.99 -6.78 -21.09
C ASP A 104 10.69 -5.30 -20.73
N SER A 105 9.40 -4.93 -20.74
CA SER A 105 8.88 -3.61 -20.39
C SER A 105 8.68 -3.38 -18.88
N SER A 106 9.08 -4.30 -18.00
CA SER A 106 8.97 -4.06 -16.56
C SER A 106 9.92 -2.93 -16.15
N LEU A 107 9.39 -1.71 -16.03
CA LEU A 107 10.12 -0.53 -15.54
C LEU A 107 10.67 -0.75 -14.12
N THR A 108 10.19 -1.76 -13.40
CA THR A 108 10.76 -2.25 -12.14
C THR A 108 12.22 -2.68 -12.31
N ARG A 109 12.65 -3.19 -13.48
CA ARG A 109 14.07 -3.44 -13.79
C ARG A 109 14.94 -2.17 -13.68
N LEU A 110 14.37 -1.02 -14.01
CA LEU A 110 15.08 0.27 -14.05
C LEU A 110 15.09 0.98 -12.68
N LYS A 111 14.08 0.75 -11.83
CA LYS A 111 13.90 1.48 -10.57
C LYS A 111 14.21 0.68 -9.30
N CYS A 112 14.09 -0.65 -9.33
CA CYS A 112 14.04 -1.46 -8.11
C CYS A 112 15.27 -2.36 -7.90
N ARG A 113 16.44 -2.00 -8.45
CA ARG A 113 17.66 -2.79 -8.25
C ARG A 113 18.75 -1.98 -7.58
N HIS A 114 19.34 -2.56 -6.55
CA HIS A 114 20.60 -2.13 -5.99
C HIS A 114 21.73 -2.56 -6.91
N PHE A 115 22.63 -1.64 -7.27
CA PHE A 115 23.76 -1.92 -8.14
C PHE A 115 25.08 -1.75 -7.36
N PRO A 116 26.03 -2.70 -7.50
CA PRO A 116 27.36 -2.51 -6.91
C PRO A 116 28.03 -1.29 -7.52
N ARG A 117 28.34 -0.29 -6.70
CA ARG A 117 29.15 0.87 -7.11
C ARG A 117 30.52 0.80 -6.46
N LYS A 118 31.54 1.33 -7.14
CA LYS A 118 32.85 1.55 -6.50
C LYS A 118 32.78 2.81 -5.64
N ILE A 119 33.48 2.80 -4.51
CA ILE A 119 33.63 4.00 -3.69
C ILE A 119 34.62 4.91 -4.41
N LEU A 120 34.20 6.15 -4.67
CA LEU A 120 35.04 7.14 -5.35
C LEU A 120 36.17 7.62 -4.44
N PRO A 121 37.39 7.82 -4.98
CA PRO A 121 38.52 8.36 -4.25
C PRO A 121 38.20 9.76 -3.69
N LYS A 122 38.68 10.03 -2.47
CA LYS A 122 38.64 11.36 -1.84
C LYS A 122 40.06 11.93 -1.83
N PRO A 123 40.24 13.27 -1.82
CA PRO A 123 41.57 13.88 -1.83
C PRO A 123 42.49 13.42 -0.68
N LYS A 124 41.91 13.01 0.46
CA LYS A 124 42.66 12.46 1.61
C LYS A 124 42.80 10.92 1.62
N ASN A 125 42.05 10.21 0.77
CA ASN A 125 42.10 8.74 0.68
C ASN A 125 41.77 8.31 -0.74
N GLN A 126 42.80 7.90 -1.48
CA GLN A 126 42.68 7.47 -2.87
C GLN A 126 42.06 6.07 -3.03
N GLU A 127 42.02 5.25 -1.97
CA GLU A 127 41.39 3.93 -1.99
C GLU A 127 40.43 3.78 -0.79
N PRO A 128 39.31 4.52 -0.77
CA PRO A 128 38.37 4.44 0.33
C PRO A 128 37.66 3.10 0.32
N MET A 129 37.61 2.45 1.50
CA MET A 129 36.98 1.17 1.68
C MET A 129 35.95 1.20 2.83
N ARG A 130 34.90 0.38 2.73
CA ARG A 130 33.89 0.20 3.79
C ARG A 130 33.94 -1.22 4.36
N GLY A 131 33.62 -1.38 5.64
CA GLY A 131 33.52 -2.68 6.28
C GLY A 131 32.39 -3.53 5.68
N GLY A 132 32.67 -4.80 5.40
CA GLY A 132 31.70 -5.74 4.82
C GLY A 132 30.69 -6.24 5.84
N VAL A 133 29.43 -5.81 5.76
CA VAL A 133 28.39 -6.14 6.76
C VAL A 133 28.09 -7.64 6.79
N VAL A 134 27.82 -8.27 5.64
CA VAL A 134 27.50 -9.70 5.55
C VAL A 134 28.68 -10.57 5.98
N CYS A 135 29.92 -10.27 5.56
CA CYS A 135 31.09 -11.04 5.99
C CYS A 135 31.37 -10.93 7.50
N THR A 136 30.96 -9.83 8.12
CA THR A 136 31.14 -9.61 9.56
C THR A 136 30.04 -10.31 10.35
N ARG A 137 28.83 -10.40 9.79
CA ARG A 137 27.63 -10.97 10.44
C ARG A 137 27.47 -12.47 10.21
N ALA A 138 27.99 -13.01 9.10
CA ALA A 138 27.89 -14.42 8.75
C ALA A 138 28.29 -15.30 9.96
N GLN A 139 27.30 -15.98 10.51
CA GLN A 139 27.42 -16.89 11.66
C GLN A 139 28.10 -18.21 11.25
N SER A 140 29.20 -18.17 10.50
CA SER A 140 29.90 -19.41 10.17
C SER A 140 30.63 -19.94 11.41
N LYS A 141 30.35 -21.20 11.76
CA LYS A 141 31.07 -21.98 12.80
C LYS A 141 32.57 -22.10 12.52
N ASP A 142 32.99 -21.83 11.29
CA ASP A 142 34.39 -21.77 10.87
C ASP A 142 34.97 -20.36 11.05
N ALA A 143 35.90 -20.21 12.00
CA ALA A 143 36.62 -18.96 12.24
C ALA A 143 37.43 -18.47 11.01
N SER A 144 37.74 -19.37 10.07
CA SER A 144 38.49 -19.09 8.83
C SER A 144 37.70 -18.31 7.77
N LYS A 145 36.36 -18.23 7.87
CA LYS A 145 35.50 -17.44 6.96
C LYS A 145 35.13 -16.06 7.49
N LYS A 146 35.43 -15.76 8.76
CA LYS A 146 35.33 -14.41 9.33
C LYS A 146 36.47 -13.56 8.80
N SER A 147 36.28 -12.97 7.63
CA SER A 147 37.23 -12.02 7.07
C SER A 147 36.63 -10.61 7.13
N ARG A 148 37.16 -9.77 8.03
CA ARG A 148 36.94 -8.31 7.99
C ARG A 148 37.73 -7.74 6.83
N LYS A 149 37.29 -8.04 5.62
CA LYS A 149 37.88 -7.51 4.40
C LYS A 149 37.21 -6.17 4.11
N GLU A 150 38.00 -5.12 4.10
CA GLU A 150 37.57 -3.81 3.63
C GLU A 150 37.15 -3.91 2.14
N LYS A 151 36.02 -3.27 1.79
CA LYS A 151 35.38 -3.41 0.48
C LYS A 151 35.45 -2.11 -0.30
N ARG A 152 35.89 -2.24 -1.55
CA ARG A 152 35.89 -1.15 -2.55
C ARG A 152 34.51 -0.92 -3.18
N PHE A 153 33.57 -1.85 -2.98
CA PHE A 153 32.22 -1.79 -3.53
C PHE A 153 31.19 -1.55 -2.43
N TRP A 154 30.17 -0.78 -2.77
CA TRP A 154 29.10 -0.40 -1.87
C TRP A 154 27.76 -0.26 -2.63
N CYS A 155 26.67 -0.38 -1.88
CA CYS A 155 25.35 -0.01 -2.36
C CYS A 155 25.08 1.45 -1.99
N GLU A 156 24.77 2.30 -2.97
CA GLU A 156 24.49 3.72 -2.72
C GLU A 156 23.17 3.92 -1.96
N ASP A 157 22.14 3.15 -2.32
CA ASP A 157 20.81 3.27 -1.72
C ASP A 157 20.81 2.81 -0.24
N SER A 158 21.52 1.72 0.06
CA SER A 158 21.61 1.16 1.41
C SER A 158 22.83 1.64 2.21
N GLN A 159 23.74 2.40 1.59
CA GLN A 159 24.96 2.93 2.20
C GLN A 159 25.90 1.87 2.84
N VAL A 160 25.83 0.60 2.43
CA VAL A 160 26.62 -0.51 3.01
C VAL A 160 27.76 -0.97 2.09
N GLY A 161 28.91 -1.33 2.68
CA GLY A 161 30.02 -1.98 1.98
C GLY A 161 29.78 -3.49 1.85
N LEU A 162 29.90 -4.03 0.64
CA LEU A 162 29.59 -5.44 0.34
C LEU A 162 30.61 -6.02 -0.66
N CYS A 163 30.88 -7.33 -0.57
CA CYS A 163 31.57 -8.05 -1.66
C CYS A 163 30.69 -8.05 -2.89
N VAL A 164 31.29 -7.92 -4.09
CA VAL A 164 30.55 -8.08 -5.36
C VAL A 164 29.81 -9.42 -5.40
N THR A 165 30.46 -10.50 -4.98
CA THR A 165 29.86 -11.83 -4.82
C THR A 165 30.43 -12.52 -3.55
N PRO A 166 29.65 -13.35 -2.83
CA PRO A 166 28.20 -13.52 -2.90
C PRO A 166 27.41 -12.51 -2.03
N CYS A 167 28.10 -11.68 -1.24
CA CYS A 167 27.47 -10.85 -0.20
C CYS A 167 26.50 -9.80 -0.72
N PHE A 168 26.74 -9.23 -1.90
CA PHE A 168 25.83 -8.24 -2.49
C PHE A 168 24.46 -8.86 -2.76
N GLU A 169 24.44 -10.07 -3.31
CA GLU A 169 23.21 -10.80 -3.57
C GLU A 169 22.51 -11.15 -2.25
N ILE A 170 23.22 -11.80 -1.33
CA ILE A 170 22.65 -12.25 -0.04
C ILE A 170 22.00 -11.09 0.73
N TYR A 171 22.65 -9.92 0.80
CA TYR A 171 22.11 -8.76 1.52
C TYR A 171 20.80 -8.21 0.91
N HIS A 172 20.62 -8.36 -0.40
CA HIS A 172 19.45 -7.82 -1.11
C HIS A 172 18.37 -8.88 -1.42
N THR A 173 18.64 -10.16 -1.19
CA THR A 173 17.70 -11.26 -1.46
C THR A 173 17.26 -12.01 -0.19
N ASN A 174 17.97 -11.90 0.93
CA ASN A 174 17.64 -12.59 2.18
C ASN A 174 17.55 -11.60 3.35
N SER A 175 16.46 -11.65 4.12
CA SER A 175 16.29 -10.86 5.35
C SER A 175 17.21 -11.33 6.48
N ASP A 176 17.59 -12.61 6.49
CA ASP A 176 18.40 -13.26 7.52
C ASP A 176 19.82 -13.57 6.99
N TYR A 177 20.65 -12.54 6.81
CA TYR A 177 22.02 -12.61 6.27
C TYR A 177 23.15 -12.57 7.31
#